data_AF-A0A5E4W6Y0-F1
#
_entry.id   AF-A0A5E4W6Y0-F1
#
_cell.length_a   1.000
_cell.length_b   1.000
_cell.length_c   1.000
_cell.angle_alpha   90.00
_cell.angle_beta   90.00
_cell.angle_gamma   90.00
#
_symmetry.space_group_name_H-M   'P 1'
#
loop_
_entity.id
_entity.type
_entity.pdbx_description
1 polymer ?
#
loop_
_entity_poly.entity_id
_entity_poly.type
_entity_poly.pdbx_seq_one_letter_code
_entity_poly.pdbx_strand_id
1 'polypeptide(L)' 'MIADGEPIPDPLAERRYSGEFRIRIPPALHRALATQAAEQGVSLNRLASAKLAMC' A
#
# COMPACT_ATOMS: atom_id res chain seq x y z
N MET A 1 -22.77 27.14 -10.37
CA MET A 1 -23.71 27.66 -11.39
C MET A 1 -23.69 26.68 -12.54
N ILE A 2 -24.86 26.21 -12.95
CA ILE A 2 -25.11 25.14 -13.92
C ILE A 2 -25.01 25.73 -15.32
N ALA A 3 -24.15 25.18 -16.17
CA ALA A 3 -24.28 25.28 -17.62
C ALA A 3 -24.96 23.98 -18.05
N ASP A 4 -26.15 24.10 -18.64
CA ASP A 4 -26.84 23.04 -19.38
C ASP A 4 -27.22 21.78 -18.60
N GLY A 5 -28.22 21.85 -17.69
CA GLY A 5 -29.20 20.79 -17.39
C GLY A 5 -28.73 19.37 -17.00
N GLU A 6 -27.44 19.10 -17.02
CA GLU A 6 -26.79 17.82 -16.89
C GLU A 6 -26.17 17.79 -15.48
N PRO A 7 -26.38 16.73 -14.69
CA PRO A 7 -25.70 16.61 -13.42
C PRO A 7 -24.19 16.65 -13.64
N ILE A 8 -23.49 17.53 -12.91
CA ILE A 8 -22.03 17.58 -12.92
C ILE A 8 -21.54 16.18 -12.56
N PRO A 9 -20.70 15.53 -13.39
CA PRO A 9 -20.23 14.19 -13.09
C PRO A 9 -19.48 14.23 -11.76
N ASP A 10 -19.86 13.33 -10.85
CA ASP A 10 -19.14 13.16 -9.59
C ASP A 10 -17.66 12.94 -9.89
N PRO A 11 -16.75 13.57 -9.13
CA PRO A 11 -15.33 13.37 -9.32
C PRO A 11 -15.01 11.88 -9.22
N LEU A 12 -14.40 11.31 -10.28
CA LEU A 12 -13.87 9.94 -10.31
C LEU A 12 -12.83 9.66 -9.20
N ALA A 13 -12.49 10.68 -8.41
CA ALA A 13 -11.36 10.75 -7.49
C ALA A 13 -11.64 10.22 -6.07
N GLU A 14 -12.80 9.61 -5.81
CA GLU A 14 -13.12 9.09 -4.46
C GLU A 14 -12.89 7.58 -4.31
N ARG A 15 -11.94 7.01 -5.05
CA ARG A 15 -11.47 5.66 -4.71
C ARG A 15 -10.71 5.71 -3.39
N ARG A 16 -11.41 5.35 -2.31
CA ARG A 16 -10.81 5.13 -0.99
C ARG A 16 -9.91 3.89 -1.08
N TYR A 17 -8.60 4.10 -1.12
CA TYR A 17 -7.62 3.02 -1.06
C TYR A 17 -7.47 2.57 0.39
N SER A 18 -7.72 1.29 0.67
CA SER A 18 -7.61 0.73 2.03
C SER A 18 -6.18 0.68 2.55
N GLY A 19 -5.17 0.78 1.67
CA GLY A 19 -3.77 0.62 2.01
C GLY A 19 -3.37 -0.83 2.35
N GLU A 20 -4.30 -1.78 2.29
CA GLU A 20 -4.02 -3.19 2.52
C GLU A 20 -3.51 -3.87 1.25
N PHE A 21 -2.31 -4.44 1.32
CA PHE A 21 -1.72 -5.17 0.21
C PHE A 21 -1.18 -6.53 0.70
N ARG A 22 -1.88 -7.61 0.33
CA ARG A 22 -1.54 -8.97 0.74
C ARG A 22 -0.69 -9.65 -0.32
N ILE A 23 0.58 -9.88 -0.02
CA ILE A 23 1.53 -10.54 -0.92
C ILE A 23 1.80 -11.95 -0.42
N ARG A 24 1.83 -12.92 -1.34
CA ARG A 24 2.37 -14.25 -1.06
C ARG A 24 3.85 -14.27 -1.41
N ILE A 25 4.68 -14.68 -0.47
CA ILE A 25 6.12 -14.83 -0.65
C ILE A 25 6.58 -16.21 -0.19
N PRO A 26 7.68 -16.75 -0.75
CA PRO A 26 8.27 -17.99 -0.26
C PRO A 26 8.67 -17.90 1.22
N PRO A 27 8.62 -19.01 1.97
CA PRO A 27 8.92 -19.01 3.41
C PRO A 27 10.35 -18.57 3.73
N ALA A 28 11.32 -18.86 2.84
CA ALA A 28 12.70 -18.42 2.99
C ALA A 28 12.82 -16.88 2.95
N LEU A 29 12.08 -16.24 2.04
CA LEU A 29 12.07 -14.78 1.92
C LEU A 29 11.36 -14.14 3.12
N HIS A 30 10.25 -14.72 3.56
CA HIS A 30 9.56 -14.28 4.78
C HIS A 30 10.50 -14.31 5.99
N ARG A 31 11.27 -15.41 6.16
CA ARG A 31 12.24 -15.54 7.25
C ARG A 31 13.31 -14.44 7.18
N ALA A 32 13.90 -14.22 6.01
CA ALA A 32 14.93 -13.20 5.84
C ALA A 32 14.43 -11.78 6.18
N LEU A 33 13.21 -11.44 5.75
CA LEU A 33 12.59 -10.15 6.05
C LEU A 33 12.22 -10.01 7.54
N ALA A 34 11.73 -11.07 8.16
CA ALA A 34 11.41 -11.08 9.59
C ALA A 34 12.66 -10.90 10.44
N THR A 35 13.78 -11.56 10.09
CA THR A 35 15.06 -11.37 10.77
C THR A 35 15.55 -9.93 10.62
N GLN A 36 15.57 -9.38 9.39
CA GLN A 36 15.99 -7.99 9.16
C GLN A 36 15.12 -6.98 9.92
N ALA A 37 13.81 -7.20 9.97
CA ALA A 37 12.88 -6.34 10.70
C ALA A 37 13.15 -6.37 12.21
N ALA A 38 13.43 -7.56 12.77
CA ALA A 38 13.79 -7.72 14.17
C ALA A 38 15.14 -7.05 14.50
N GLU A 39 16.15 -7.20 13.64
CA GLU A 39 17.46 -6.55 13.80
C GLU A 39 17.35 -5.02 13.79
N GLN A 40 16.45 -4.47 12.98
CA GLN A 40 16.19 -3.03 12.87
C GLN A 40 15.18 -2.52 13.90
N GLY A 41 14.55 -3.40 14.68
CA GLY A 41 13.51 -3.02 15.64
C GLY A 41 12.25 -2.43 14.99
N VAL A 42 11.97 -2.77 13.73
CA VAL A 42 10.80 -2.29 12.98
C VAL A 42 9.81 -3.41 12.69
N SER A 43 8.56 -3.04 12.40
CA SER A 43 7.59 -4.04 11.93
C SER A 43 7.95 -4.54 10.54
N LEU A 44 7.59 -5.80 10.26
CA LEU A 44 7.75 -6.41 8.95
C LEU A 44 7.07 -5.58 7.84
N ASN A 45 5.88 -5.05 8.14
CA ASN A 45 5.13 -4.23 7.19
C ASN A 45 5.88 -2.92 6.88
N ARG A 46 6.45 -2.25 7.89
CA ARG A 46 7.26 -1.03 7.68
C ARG A 46 8.48 -1.31 6.81
N LEU A 47 9.20 -2.40 7.06
CA LEU A 47 10.34 -2.80 6.25
C LEU A 47 9.92 -3.09 4.79
N ALA A 48 8.81 -3.81 4.60
CA ALA A 48 8.28 -4.12 3.29
C ALA A 48 7.84 -2.86 2.52
N SER A 49 7.11 -1.95 3.16
CA SER A 49 6.71 -0.68 2.56
C SER A 49 7.91 0.18 2.16
N ALA A 50 8.95 0.25 3.01
CA ALA A 50 10.17 0.97 2.70
C ALA A 50 10.91 0.38 1.48
N LYS A 51 10.99 -0.96 1.39
CA LYS A 51 11.58 -1.65 0.23
C LYS A 51 10.74 -1.47 -1.04
N LEU A 52 9.41 -1.47 -0.94
CA LEU A 52 8.49 -1.24 -2.06
C LEU A 52 8.59 0.20 -2.61
N ALA A 53 8.77 1.19 -1.72
CA ALA A 53 8.89 2.60 -2.11
C ALA A 53 10.26 2.97 -2.70
N MET A 54 11.28 2.12 -2.50
CA MET A 54 12.65 2.34 -2.96
C MET A 54 12.95 1.66 -4.31
N CYS A 55 11.99 0.91 -4.86
CA CYS A 55 12.00 0.44 -6.25
C CYS A 55 11.33 1.47 -7.15
#